data_AF-A0A944L619-F1
#
_entry.id   AF-A0A944L619-F1
#
_cell.length_a   1.000
_cell.length_b   1.000
_cell.length_c   1.000
_cell.angle_alpha   90.00
_cell.angle_beta   90.00
_cell.angle_gamma   90.00
#
_symmetry.space_group_name_H-M   'P 1'
#
loop_
_entity.id
_entity.type
_entity.pdbx_description
1 polymer ?
#
loop_
_entity_poly.entity_id
_entity_poly.type
_entity_poly.pdbx_seq_one_letter_code
_entity_poly.pdbx_strand_id
1 'polypeptide(L)'
;MAETAAPKTSRVTNLSLRTSPAALLKEAFEAGSLRGTVELSEITFLTMVGIRVGRDTEAGQRIASVTGGLPATCGAVSGTGDTSVLWLGPEEFLVVAPMEAHESLGGDLIQALREALADGEGQVVDLSANRTTFELAGPRSRAVLEKGCSLDLHPREFKAGTALSTEIGNIPVVLWKTGDESYRIFPRASFAEFLGRWLLDAMREYASPEVP
;
A
#
# COMPACT_ATOMS: atom_id res chain seq x y z
N MET A 1 -26.61 -12.14 18.48
CA MET A 1 -25.32 -12.26 17.77
C MET A 1 -24.32 -11.47 18.59
N ALA A 2 -23.37 -12.14 19.23
CA ALA A 2 -22.36 -11.49 20.06
C ALA A 2 -21.24 -10.98 19.15
N GLU A 3 -20.96 -9.68 19.25
CA GLU A 3 -19.91 -8.98 18.54
C GLU A 3 -18.55 -9.47 19.07
N THR A 4 -17.86 -10.31 18.30
CA THR A 4 -16.53 -10.84 18.64
C THR A 4 -15.47 -9.78 18.31
N ALA A 5 -15.57 -8.60 18.91
CA ALA A 5 -14.47 -7.66 18.91
C ALA A 5 -13.36 -8.20 19.83
N ALA A 6 -12.14 -8.32 19.32
CA ALA A 6 -11.00 -8.71 20.13
C ALA A 6 -10.87 -7.74 21.34
N PRO A 7 -10.72 -8.24 22.58
CA PRO A 7 -10.65 -7.37 23.76
C PRO A 7 -9.47 -6.38 23.62
N LYS A 8 -9.63 -5.12 24.03
CA LYS A 8 -8.60 -4.06 23.87
C LYS A 8 -7.20 -4.49 24.34
N THR A 9 -7.11 -5.37 25.33
CA THR A 9 -5.87 -5.97 25.85
C THR A 9 -5.17 -6.88 24.84
N SER A 10 -5.90 -7.63 24.00
CA SER A 10 -5.29 -8.47 22.96
C SER A 10 -4.72 -7.62 21.81
N ARG A 11 -5.38 -6.51 21.44
CA ARG A 11 -4.90 -5.60 20.39
C ARG A 11 -3.53 -4.98 20.74
N VAL A 12 -3.41 -4.42 21.95
CA VAL A 12 -2.15 -3.82 22.44
C VAL A 12 -1.04 -4.88 22.51
N THR A 13 -1.37 -6.06 23.05
CA THR A 13 -0.42 -7.17 23.15
C THR A 13 0.06 -7.60 21.76
N ASN A 14 -0.87 -7.81 20.82
CA ASN A 14 -0.54 -8.24 19.45
C ASN A 14 0.35 -7.25 18.70
N LEU A 15 0.16 -5.94 18.89
CA LEU A 15 1.01 -4.93 18.27
C LEU A 15 2.41 -4.87 18.93
N SER A 16 2.49 -5.02 20.25
CA SER A 16 3.78 -4.99 20.97
C SER A 16 4.74 -6.14 20.61
N LEU A 17 4.21 -7.22 20.02
CA LEU A 17 4.97 -8.40 19.60
C LEU A 17 5.48 -8.32 18.14
N ARG A 18 5.17 -7.22 17.42
CA ARG A 18 5.47 -7.06 16.00
C ARG A 18 6.49 -5.96 15.78
N THR A 19 7.28 -6.13 14.73
CA THR A 19 8.20 -5.12 14.21
C THR A 19 7.88 -4.91 12.74
N SER A 20 7.69 -3.66 12.32
CA SER A 20 7.48 -3.34 10.92
C SER A 20 8.79 -3.52 10.11
N PRO A 21 8.72 -3.85 8.81
CA PRO A 21 9.92 -4.13 8.02
C PRO A 21 10.93 -2.98 7.96
N ALA A 22 10.50 -1.72 8.06
CA ALA A 22 11.39 -0.55 8.09
C ALA A 22 11.54 0.09 9.47
N ALA A 23 11.20 -0.61 10.56
CA ALA A 23 11.34 -0.07 11.92
C ALA A 23 12.75 0.47 12.22
N LEU A 24 13.79 -0.18 11.70
CA LEU A 24 15.18 0.23 11.85
C LEU A 24 15.52 1.54 11.13
N LEU A 25 14.71 1.97 10.16
CA LEU A 25 14.89 3.19 9.39
C LEU A 25 14.09 4.38 9.95
N LYS A 26 13.31 4.20 11.02
CA LYS A 26 12.44 5.25 11.56
C LYS A 26 13.18 6.55 11.83
N GLU A 27 14.28 6.50 12.59
CA GLU A 27 15.08 7.69 12.91
C GLU A 27 15.70 8.32 11.64
N ALA A 28 16.10 7.49 10.68
CA ALA A 28 16.65 7.98 9.42
C ALA A 28 15.59 8.66 8.54
N PHE A 29 14.36 8.16 8.53
CA PHE A 29 13.21 8.77 7.86
C PHE A 29 12.84 10.11 8.50
N GLU A 30 12.82 10.18 9.83
CA GLU A 30 12.58 11.42 10.56
C GLU A 30 13.66 12.47 10.28
N ALA A 31 14.94 12.08 10.31
CA ALA A 31 16.06 12.98 10.05
C ALA A 31 16.21 13.40 8.57
N GLY A 32 15.84 12.51 7.64
CA GLY A 32 15.94 12.75 6.20
C GLY A 32 14.74 13.50 5.60
N SER A 33 13.61 13.56 6.31
CA SER A 33 12.41 14.25 5.85
C SER A 33 12.56 15.76 5.92
N LEU A 34 12.20 16.43 4.83
CA LEU A 34 12.28 17.88 4.67
C LEU A 34 10.87 18.45 4.64
N ARG A 35 10.40 18.95 5.78
CA ARG A 35 9.02 19.45 5.94
C ARG A 35 8.66 20.48 4.87
N GLY A 36 7.49 20.28 4.24
CA GLY A 36 6.99 21.15 3.18
C GLY A 36 7.69 20.99 1.82
N THR A 37 8.67 20.08 1.71
CA THR A 37 9.41 19.82 0.47
C THR A 37 9.24 18.37 0.04
N VAL A 38 9.69 17.43 0.86
CA VAL A 38 9.51 15.98 0.67
C VAL A 38 9.72 15.25 1.99
N GLU A 39 8.75 14.45 2.39
CA GLU A 39 8.71 13.71 3.65
C GLU A 39 8.52 12.23 3.34
N LEU A 40 9.28 11.39 4.05
CA LEU A 40 9.26 9.94 3.90
C LEU A 40 8.92 9.31 5.24
N SER A 41 7.96 8.38 5.26
CA SER A 41 7.61 7.62 6.44
C SER A 41 7.17 6.20 6.09
N GLU A 42 7.13 5.31 7.09
CA GLU A 42 6.51 3.99 6.96
C GLU A 42 5.08 4.05 7.51
N ILE A 43 4.10 3.61 6.71
CA ILE A 43 2.76 3.30 7.21
C ILE A 43 2.79 1.84 7.67
N THR A 44 2.75 1.63 8.98
CA THR A 44 2.92 0.30 9.56
C THR A 44 1.63 -0.50 9.57
N PHE A 45 1.76 -1.81 9.35
CA PHE A 45 0.74 -2.83 9.61
C PHE A 45 -0.60 -2.66 8.87
N LEU A 46 -0.62 -2.05 7.69
CA LEU A 46 -1.80 -2.07 6.82
C LEU A 46 -2.27 -3.51 6.58
N THR A 47 -3.59 -3.69 6.56
CA THR A 47 -4.20 -4.95 6.16
C THR A 47 -4.09 -5.05 4.64
N MET A 48 -3.45 -6.10 4.14
CA MET A 48 -3.33 -6.34 2.71
C MET A 48 -3.80 -7.74 2.35
N VAL A 49 -4.69 -7.85 1.36
CA VAL A 49 -5.23 -9.14 0.92
C VAL A 49 -5.04 -9.29 -0.58
N GLY A 50 -4.31 -10.33 -0.98
CA GLY A 50 -4.19 -10.73 -2.38
C GLY A 50 -5.45 -11.46 -2.83
N ILE A 51 -6.05 -11.00 -3.92
CA ILE A 51 -7.24 -11.59 -4.50
C ILE A 51 -6.93 -12.09 -5.91
N ARG A 52 -7.28 -13.35 -6.18
CA ARG A 52 -7.37 -13.93 -7.53
C ARG A 52 -8.82 -14.26 -7.80
N VAL A 53 -9.46 -13.61 -8.76
CA VAL A 53 -10.85 -13.93 -9.15
C VAL A 53 -11.18 -13.29 -10.49
N GLY A 54 -11.95 -13.99 -11.33
CA GLY A 54 -12.56 -13.36 -12.50
C GLY A 54 -13.61 -12.33 -12.06
N ARG A 55 -13.39 -11.05 -12.37
CA ARG A 55 -14.27 -9.94 -11.93
C ARG A 55 -15.74 -10.16 -12.30
N ASP A 56 -15.99 -10.68 -13.49
CA ASP A 56 -17.34 -10.82 -14.05
C ASP A 56 -18.01 -12.14 -13.63
N THR A 57 -17.36 -12.95 -12.79
CA THR A 57 -17.93 -14.17 -12.18
C THR A 57 -18.79 -13.84 -10.97
N GLU A 58 -19.66 -14.77 -10.55
CA GLU A 58 -20.44 -14.62 -9.32
C GLU A 58 -19.56 -14.39 -8.08
N ALA A 59 -18.44 -15.11 -7.97
CA ALA A 59 -17.46 -14.92 -6.90
C ALA A 59 -16.84 -13.51 -6.95
N GLY A 60 -16.50 -13.03 -8.14
CA GLY A 60 -16.00 -11.67 -8.35
C GLY A 60 -16.99 -10.60 -7.88
N GLN A 61 -18.28 -10.78 -8.15
CA GLN A 61 -19.33 -9.86 -7.71
C GLN A 61 -19.55 -9.88 -6.19
N ARG A 62 -19.45 -11.06 -5.55
CA ARG A 62 -19.51 -11.17 -4.09
C ARG A 62 -18.31 -10.47 -3.43
N ILE A 63 -17.10 -10.68 -3.95
CA ILE A 63 -15.90 -9.97 -3.47
C ILE A 63 -16.04 -8.46 -3.67
N ALA A 64 -16.48 -8.02 -4.85
CA ALA A 64 -16.73 -6.61 -5.16
C ALA A 64 -17.73 -5.97 -4.18
N SER A 65 -18.73 -6.72 -3.72
CA SER A 65 -19.71 -6.24 -2.74
C SER A 65 -19.09 -5.96 -1.37
N VAL A 66 -18.06 -6.72 -0.97
CA VAL A 66 -17.32 -6.49 0.27
C VAL A 66 -16.34 -5.31 0.12
N THR A 67 -15.66 -5.21 -1.02
CA THR A 67 -14.58 -4.23 -1.20
C THR A 67 -15.02 -2.88 -1.77
N GLY A 68 -16.29 -2.73 -2.19
CA GLY A 68 -16.75 -1.55 -2.92
C GLY A 68 -16.35 -1.54 -4.40
N GLY A 69 -16.10 -2.71 -4.97
CA GLY A 69 -15.76 -2.90 -6.37
C GLY A 69 -14.41 -3.59 -6.60
N LEU A 70 -14.24 -4.15 -7.79
CA LEU A 70 -12.96 -4.61 -8.32
C LEU A 70 -12.61 -3.76 -9.56
N PRO A 71 -11.39 -3.21 -9.67
CA PRO A 71 -11.03 -2.35 -10.79
C PRO A 71 -11.01 -3.13 -12.11
N ALA A 72 -11.47 -2.50 -13.19
CA ALA A 72 -11.62 -3.19 -14.48
C ALA A 72 -10.38 -3.08 -15.39
N THR A 73 -9.55 -2.07 -15.19
CA THR A 73 -8.44 -1.72 -16.10
C THR A 73 -7.16 -1.44 -15.33
N CYS A 74 -6.02 -1.61 -16.02
CA CYS A 74 -4.71 -1.25 -15.50
C CYS A 74 -4.68 0.21 -15.02
N GLY A 75 -4.10 0.45 -13.85
CA GLY A 75 -4.04 1.78 -13.23
C GLY A 75 -5.23 2.11 -12.34
N ALA A 76 -6.39 1.46 -12.51
CA ALA A 76 -7.58 1.79 -11.75
C ALA A 76 -7.50 1.29 -10.30
N VAL A 77 -8.04 2.10 -9.39
CA VAL A 77 -8.26 1.77 -7.99
C VAL A 77 -9.75 1.91 -7.71
N SER A 78 -10.37 0.88 -7.13
CA SER A 78 -11.73 0.94 -6.59
C SER A 78 -11.69 0.87 -5.06
N GLY A 79 -12.83 0.98 -4.39
CA GLY A 79 -12.86 0.92 -2.93
C GLY A 79 -14.14 1.48 -2.32
N THR A 80 -14.27 1.26 -1.01
CA THR A 80 -15.31 1.86 -0.17
C THR A 80 -14.73 2.19 1.20
N GLY A 81 -15.08 3.36 1.75
CA GLY A 81 -14.50 3.86 3.00
C GLY A 81 -12.97 3.89 2.93
N ASP A 82 -12.31 3.26 3.90
CA ASP A 82 -10.85 3.16 3.98
C ASP A 82 -10.26 1.94 3.26
N THR A 83 -11.10 1.12 2.61
CA THR A 83 -10.65 -0.04 1.82
C THR A 83 -10.46 0.36 0.37
N SER A 84 -9.28 0.10 -0.17
CA SER A 84 -8.92 0.32 -1.58
C SER A 84 -8.54 -1.00 -2.24
N VAL A 85 -8.84 -1.15 -3.52
CA VAL A 85 -8.50 -2.31 -4.34
C VAL A 85 -7.67 -1.85 -5.52
N LEU A 86 -6.41 -2.27 -5.54
CA LEU A 86 -5.45 -1.91 -6.57
C LEU A 86 -5.45 -3.01 -7.64
N TRP A 87 -5.49 -2.61 -8.91
CA TRP A 87 -5.37 -3.52 -10.04
C TRP A 87 -3.91 -3.98 -10.21
N LEU A 88 -3.67 -5.29 -10.22
CA LEU A 88 -2.35 -5.87 -10.54
C LEU A 88 -2.38 -6.68 -11.84
N GLY A 89 -3.54 -7.19 -12.22
CA GLY A 89 -3.77 -7.98 -13.43
C GLY A 89 -5.26 -8.19 -13.68
N PRO A 90 -5.66 -8.77 -14.83
CA PRO A 90 -7.07 -8.95 -15.19
C PRO A 90 -7.92 -9.67 -14.14
N GLU A 91 -7.30 -10.59 -13.40
CA GLU A 91 -7.90 -11.36 -12.31
C GLU A 91 -7.05 -11.28 -11.04
N GLU A 92 -6.19 -10.25 -10.91
CA GLU A 92 -5.30 -10.07 -9.76
C GLU A 92 -5.48 -8.70 -9.15
N PHE A 93 -5.75 -8.69 -7.85
CA PHE A 93 -5.98 -7.47 -7.09
C PHE A 93 -5.27 -7.51 -5.75
N LEU A 94 -4.91 -6.32 -5.26
CA LEU A 94 -4.45 -6.12 -3.89
C LEU A 94 -5.44 -5.24 -3.16
N VAL A 95 -6.13 -5.81 -2.18
CA VAL A 95 -6.95 -5.05 -1.23
C VAL A 95 -6.02 -4.44 -0.19
N VAL A 96 -6.18 -3.15 0.11
CA VAL A 96 -5.42 -2.41 1.12
C VAL A 96 -6.42 -1.70 2.03
N ALA A 97 -6.30 -1.90 3.33
CA ALA A 97 -7.17 -1.31 4.35
C ALA A 97 -6.37 -0.95 5.62
N PRO A 98 -6.92 -0.15 6.54
CA PRO A 98 -6.29 0.14 7.83
C PRO A 98 -5.98 -1.13 8.62
N MET A 99 -5.04 -1.03 9.56
CA MET A 99 -4.62 -2.19 10.37
C MET A 99 -5.79 -2.80 11.16
N GLU A 100 -6.76 -1.99 11.54
CA GLU A 100 -7.96 -2.36 12.28
C GLU A 100 -8.85 -3.35 11.52
N ALA A 101 -8.77 -3.37 10.19
CA ALA A 101 -9.52 -4.32 9.37
C ALA A 101 -9.00 -5.77 9.50
N HIS A 102 -7.80 -5.95 10.07
CA HIS A 102 -7.19 -7.26 10.25
C HIS A 102 -7.80 -8.04 11.43
N GLU A 103 -8.01 -9.34 11.27
CA GLU A 103 -8.62 -10.22 12.29
C GLU A 103 -7.89 -10.21 13.64
N SER A 104 -6.56 -10.22 13.61
CA SER A 104 -5.74 -10.09 14.83
C SER A 104 -5.95 -8.82 15.65
N LEU A 105 -6.57 -7.78 15.09
CA LEU A 105 -6.87 -6.51 15.77
C LEU A 105 -8.38 -6.29 15.95
N GLY A 106 -9.21 -7.30 15.66
CA GLY A 106 -10.66 -7.29 15.84
C GLY A 106 -11.46 -6.91 14.60
N GLY A 107 -10.84 -6.73 13.44
CA GLY A 107 -11.55 -6.59 12.16
C GLY A 107 -11.97 -7.93 11.58
N ASP A 108 -12.74 -7.90 10.50
CA ASP A 108 -13.30 -9.09 9.85
C ASP A 108 -13.07 -9.14 8.34
N LEU A 109 -12.35 -8.17 7.76
CA LEU A 109 -12.23 -8.01 6.30
C LEU A 109 -11.73 -9.28 5.60
N ILE A 110 -10.66 -9.89 6.13
CA ILE A 110 -10.07 -11.11 5.54
C ILE A 110 -11.09 -12.27 5.58
N GLN A 111 -11.81 -12.40 6.69
CA GLN A 111 -12.82 -13.44 6.85
C GLN A 111 -14.02 -13.18 5.91
N ALA A 112 -14.52 -11.95 5.84
CA ALA A 112 -15.59 -11.55 4.93
C ALA A 112 -15.22 -11.81 3.45
N LEU A 113 -13.96 -11.57 3.07
CA LEU A 113 -13.47 -11.87 1.72
C LEU A 113 -13.41 -13.39 1.46
N ARG A 114 -12.95 -14.18 2.43
CA ARG A 114 -12.95 -15.65 2.32
C ARG A 114 -14.36 -16.21 2.19
N GLU A 115 -15.31 -15.68 2.96
CA GLU A 115 -16.73 -16.04 2.89
C GLU A 115 -17.36 -15.59 1.57
N ALA A 116 -16.99 -14.42 1.05
CA ALA A 116 -17.45 -13.95 -0.25
C ALA A 116 -16.90 -14.80 -1.40
N LEU A 117 -15.66 -15.31 -1.32
CA LEU A 117 -15.16 -16.28 -2.28
C LEU A 117 -15.91 -17.62 -2.15
N ALA A 118 -16.03 -18.14 -0.92
CA ALA A 118 -16.62 -19.44 -0.59
C ALA A 118 -16.03 -20.59 -1.45
N ASP A 119 -16.88 -21.25 -2.23
CA ASP A 119 -16.56 -22.33 -3.17
C ASP A 119 -16.25 -21.82 -4.59
N GLY A 120 -16.21 -20.50 -4.80
CA GLY A 120 -15.86 -19.89 -6.08
C GLY A 120 -14.39 -20.11 -6.46
N GLU A 121 -14.14 -20.17 -7.77
CA GLU A 121 -12.78 -20.26 -8.31
C GLU A 121 -11.98 -18.98 -8.02
N GLY A 122 -10.83 -19.13 -7.36
CA GLY A 122 -10.01 -17.98 -7.00
C GLY A 122 -9.14 -18.21 -5.76
N GLN A 123 -8.61 -17.13 -5.23
CA GLN A 123 -7.79 -17.11 -4.01
C GLN A 123 -8.03 -15.83 -3.22
N VAL A 124 -8.08 -15.96 -1.89
CA VAL A 124 -8.06 -14.87 -0.92
C VAL A 124 -6.94 -15.15 0.07
N VAL A 125 -5.86 -14.39 0.00
CA VAL A 125 -4.63 -14.62 0.78
C VAL A 125 -4.29 -13.39 1.59
N ASP A 126 -4.12 -13.54 2.90
CA ASP A 126 -3.57 -12.49 3.74
C ASP A 126 -2.10 -12.26 3.37
N LEU A 127 -1.81 -11.05 2.90
CA LEU A 127 -0.50 -10.58 2.47
C LEU A 127 -0.05 -9.36 3.27
N SER A 128 -0.61 -9.11 4.45
CA SER A 128 -0.31 -7.94 5.29
C SER A 128 1.17 -7.83 5.68
N ALA A 129 1.88 -8.97 5.76
CA ALA A 129 3.33 -9.02 6.00
C ALA A 129 4.17 -9.21 4.72
N ASN A 130 3.56 -9.33 3.55
CA ASN A 130 4.27 -9.55 2.28
C ASN A 130 5.00 -8.28 1.81
N ARG A 131 4.42 -7.11 2.09
CA ARG A 131 4.91 -5.80 1.69
C ARG A 131 4.93 -4.86 2.89
N THR A 132 5.86 -3.89 2.87
CA THR A 132 5.71 -2.69 3.70
C THR A 132 5.12 -1.56 2.85
N THR A 133 4.77 -0.44 3.48
CA THR A 133 4.24 0.75 2.82
C THR A 133 5.09 1.95 3.19
N PHE A 134 5.71 2.57 2.19
CA PHE A 134 6.31 3.90 2.35
C PHE A 134 5.35 4.96 1.86
N GLU A 135 5.15 5.99 2.66
CA GLU A 135 4.48 7.22 2.25
C GLU A 135 5.54 8.27 1.93
N LEU A 136 5.52 8.73 0.69
CA LEU A 136 6.35 9.82 0.19
C LEU A 136 5.42 10.99 -0.18
N ALA A 137 5.55 12.11 0.51
CA ALA A 137 4.66 13.25 0.37
C ALA A 137 5.39 14.58 0.25
N GLY A 138 4.85 15.50 -0.56
CA GLY A 138 5.33 16.86 -0.74
C GLY A 138 5.74 17.19 -2.18
N PRO A 139 5.97 18.47 -2.50
CA PRO A 139 6.16 18.96 -3.87
C PRO A 139 7.30 18.30 -4.65
N ARG A 140 8.35 17.82 -3.96
CA ARG A 140 9.49 17.13 -4.59
C ARG A 140 9.35 15.61 -4.67
N SER A 141 8.23 15.03 -4.20
CA SER A 141 8.01 13.57 -4.21
C SER A 141 8.11 12.97 -5.62
N ARG A 142 7.52 13.63 -6.61
CA ARG A 142 7.62 13.21 -8.02
C ARG A 142 9.07 13.17 -8.48
N ALA A 143 9.83 14.24 -8.23
CA ALA A 143 11.21 14.37 -8.68
C ALA A 143 12.14 13.35 -7.99
N VAL A 144 11.89 13.01 -6.71
CA VAL A 144 12.55 11.88 -6.04
C VAL A 144 12.29 10.57 -6.79
N LEU A 145 11.04 10.27 -7.13
CA LEU A 145 10.66 9.02 -7.80
C LEU A 145 11.24 8.94 -9.23
N GLU A 146 11.27 10.04 -9.97
CA GLU A 146 11.81 10.10 -11.35
C GLU A 146 13.29 9.72 -11.47
N LYS A 147 14.05 9.72 -10.35
CA LYS A 147 15.44 9.27 -10.32
C LYS A 147 15.62 7.77 -10.52
N GLY A 148 14.58 6.98 -10.32
CA GLY A 148 14.67 5.51 -10.41
C GLY A 148 13.39 4.80 -10.78
N CYS A 149 12.31 5.52 -11.07
CA CYS A 149 11.06 4.96 -11.58
C CYS A 149 11.00 5.10 -13.10
N SER A 150 10.65 4.02 -13.80
CA SER A 150 10.53 3.99 -15.26
C SER A 150 9.17 4.45 -15.79
N LEU A 151 8.17 4.64 -14.93
CA LEU A 151 6.86 5.16 -15.32
C LEU A 151 6.94 6.65 -15.67
N ASP A 152 6.11 7.09 -16.61
CA ASP A 152 5.83 8.50 -16.78
C ASP A 152 5.01 9.02 -15.60
N LEU A 153 5.65 9.77 -14.70
CA LEU A 153 5.02 10.36 -13.51
C LEU A 153 4.45 11.77 -13.78
N HIS A 154 4.40 12.21 -15.04
CA HIS A 154 3.82 13.48 -15.39
C HIS A 154 2.32 13.55 -15.00
N PRO A 155 1.84 14.63 -14.36
CA PRO A 155 0.45 14.75 -13.87
C PRO A 155 -0.65 14.58 -14.93
N ARG A 156 -0.30 14.71 -16.21
CA ARG A 156 -1.24 14.43 -17.32
C ARG A 156 -1.49 12.94 -17.51
N GLU A 157 -0.48 12.11 -17.25
CA GLU A 157 -0.52 10.65 -17.42
C GLU A 157 -0.78 9.94 -16.08
N PHE A 158 -0.02 10.25 -15.04
CA PHE A 158 -0.13 9.60 -13.72
C PHE A 158 -0.90 10.47 -12.72
N LYS A 159 -2.22 10.26 -12.65
CA LYS A 159 -3.17 11.07 -11.87
C LYS A 159 -3.35 10.53 -10.45
N ALA A 160 -3.84 11.39 -9.56
CA ALA A 160 -4.27 10.93 -8.23
C ALA A 160 -5.36 9.85 -8.37
N GLY A 161 -5.26 8.82 -7.54
CA GLY A 161 -6.10 7.62 -7.62
C GLY A 161 -5.56 6.53 -8.55
N THR A 162 -4.40 6.71 -9.19
CA THR A 162 -3.79 5.68 -10.06
C THR A 162 -2.79 4.81 -9.29
N ALA A 163 -2.89 3.49 -9.45
CA ALA A 163 -1.93 2.53 -8.91
C ALA A 163 -1.40 1.57 -9.98
N LEU A 164 -0.08 1.43 -10.08
CA LEU A 164 0.59 0.59 -11.08
C LEU A 164 1.73 -0.23 -10.46
N SER A 165 1.91 -1.45 -10.95
CA SER A 165 3.13 -2.21 -10.73
C SER A 165 4.27 -1.63 -11.57
N THR A 166 5.41 -1.37 -10.96
CA THR A 166 6.58 -0.76 -11.60
C THR A 166 7.87 -1.17 -10.91
N GLU A 167 9.00 -0.65 -11.37
CA GLU A 167 10.30 -0.68 -10.73
C GLU A 167 10.62 0.68 -10.11
N ILE A 168 11.21 0.69 -8.91
CA ILE A 168 11.88 1.86 -8.31
C ILE A 168 13.22 1.39 -7.76
N GLY A 169 14.31 2.05 -8.13
CA GLY A 169 15.64 1.69 -7.64
C GLY A 169 15.99 0.23 -7.95
N ASN A 170 15.57 -0.29 -9.10
CA ASN A 170 15.84 -1.66 -9.54
C ASN A 170 15.13 -2.79 -8.78
N ILE A 171 14.07 -2.47 -8.04
CA ILE A 171 13.20 -3.49 -7.42
C ILE A 171 11.74 -3.33 -7.83
N PRO A 172 10.97 -4.44 -7.91
CA PRO A 172 9.54 -4.38 -8.20
C PRO A 172 8.75 -3.84 -7.01
N VAL A 173 7.87 -2.88 -7.27
CA VAL A 173 6.97 -2.25 -6.31
C VAL A 173 5.58 -2.08 -6.92
N VAL A 174 4.58 -1.89 -6.07
CA VAL A 174 3.34 -1.22 -6.50
C VAL A 174 3.47 0.25 -6.10
N LEU A 175 3.24 1.16 -7.03
CA LEU A 175 3.22 2.60 -6.80
C LEU A 175 1.78 3.09 -6.90
N TRP A 176 1.27 3.72 -5.84
CA TRP A 176 -0.06 4.30 -5.80
C TRP A 176 0.04 5.80 -5.53
N LYS A 177 -0.48 6.62 -6.44
CA LYS A 177 -0.62 8.06 -6.23
C LYS A 177 -1.89 8.34 -5.44
N THR A 178 -1.77 8.55 -4.13
CA THR A 178 -2.90 8.79 -3.23
C THR A 178 -3.41 10.23 -3.28
N GLY A 179 -2.58 11.18 -3.73
CA GLY A 179 -2.92 12.58 -3.92
C GLY A 179 -1.99 13.28 -4.90
N ASP A 180 -2.20 14.59 -5.12
CA ASP A 180 -1.44 15.37 -6.10
C ASP A 180 0.06 15.39 -5.82
N GLU A 181 0.46 15.27 -4.56
CA GLU A 181 1.86 15.23 -4.12
C GLU A 181 2.14 14.08 -3.14
N SER A 182 1.26 13.09 -3.09
CA SER A 182 1.33 11.97 -2.12
C SER A 182 1.34 10.63 -2.85
N TYR A 183 2.28 9.78 -2.45
CA TYR A 183 2.52 8.47 -3.04
C TYR A 183 2.67 7.43 -1.95
N ARG A 184 2.07 6.26 -2.16
CA ARG A 184 2.34 5.04 -1.40
C ARG A 184 3.11 4.07 -2.26
N ILE A 185 4.18 3.52 -1.70
CA ILE A 185 5.10 2.61 -2.37
C ILE A 185 5.10 1.28 -1.61
N PHE A 186 4.81 0.19 -2.30
CA PHE A 186 4.65 -1.13 -1.69
C PHE A 186 5.74 -2.11 -2.16
N PRO A 187 6.99 -1.99 -1.68
CA PRO A 187 8.00 -3.03 -1.91
C PRO A 187 7.65 -4.30 -1.13
N ARG A 188 8.15 -5.45 -1.59
CA ARG A 188 8.15 -6.65 -0.72
C ARG A 188 8.96 -6.36 0.54
N ALA A 189 8.54 -6.90 1.68
CA ALA A 189 9.08 -6.56 3.00
C ALA A 189 10.62 -6.71 3.09
N SER A 190 11.21 -7.72 2.43
CA SER A 190 12.66 -7.93 2.41
C SER A 190 13.45 -6.83 1.69
N PHE A 191 12.82 -6.03 0.84
CA PHE A 191 13.44 -4.90 0.17
C PHE A 191 13.26 -3.56 0.90
N ALA A 192 12.57 -3.56 2.05
CA ALA A 192 12.26 -2.36 2.81
C ALA A 192 13.52 -1.54 3.13
N GLU A 193 14.56 -2.18 3.65
CA GLU A 193 15.79 -1.48 4.00
C GLU A 193 16.46 -0.84 2.77
N PHE A 194 16.60 -1.62 1.69
CA PHE A 194 17.22 -1.14 0.46
C PHE A 194 16.47 0.07 -0.12
N LEU A 195 15.16 -0.06 -0.34
CA LEU A 195 14.37 1.01 -0.96
C LEU A 195 14.27 2.24 -0.04
N GLY A 196 14.13 2.03 1.27
CA GLY A 196 14.08 3.14 2.23
C GLY A 196 15.38 3.96 2.21
N ARG A 197 16.54 3.30 2.17
CA ARG A 197 17.84 3.98 2.03
C ARG A 197 18.01 4.64 0.68
N TRP A 198 17.52 4.02 -0.40
CA TRP A 198 17.55 4.59 -1.75
C TRP A 198 16.72 5.88 -1.83
N LEU A 199 15.50 5.87 -1.26
CA LEU A 199 14.64 7.05 -1.20
C LEU A 199 15.27 8.18 -0.38
N LEU A 200 15.87 7.86 0.77
CA LEU A 200 16.62 8.83 1.58
C LEU A 200 17.76 9.48 0.79
N ASP A 201 18.53 8.69 0.03
CA ASP A 201 19.59 9.22 -0.81
C ASP A 201 19.05 10.11 -1.93
N ALA A 202 17.98 9.67 -2.60
CA ALA A 202 17.29 10.44 -3.64
C ALA A 202 16.71 11.76 -3.12
N MET A 203 16.34 11.86 -1.84
CA MET A 203 15.86 13.09 -1.21
C MET A 203 16.96 14.10 -0.88
N ARG A 204 18.22 13.66 -0.72
CA ARG A 204 19.32 14.51 -0.20
C ARG A 204 19.56 15.79 -0.99
N GLU A 205 19.33 15.80 -2.30
CA GLU A 205 19.57 16.99 -3.12
C GLU A 205 18.70 18.18 -2.69
N TYR A 206 17.49 17.90 -2.19
CA TYR A 206 16.54 18.94 -1.79
C TYR A 206 16.83 19.52 -0.41
N ALA A 207 17.79 18.94 0.32
CA ALA A 207 18.29 19.50 1.58
C ALA A 207 19.31 20.64 1.34
N SER A 208 19.82 20.75 0.11
CA SER A 208 20.79 21.77 -0.27
C SER A 208 20.13 22.89 -1.08
N PRO A 209 20.63 24.13 -1.00
CA PRO A 209 20.15 25.21 -1.87
C PRO A 209 20.46 24.89 -3.34
N GLU A 210 19.58 25.33 -4.24
CA GLU A 210 19.85 25.25 -5.69
C GLU A 210 21.09 26.11 -6.01
N VAL A 211 22.04 25.52 -6.74
CA VAL A 211 23.24 26.23 -7.21
C VAL A 211 22.83 27.10 -8.42
N PRO A 212 23.13 28.41 -8.43
CA PRO A 212 22.78 29.32 -9.52
C PRO A 212 23.37 28.96 -10.88
#